data_AF-A0A2T4FM67-F1
#
_entry.id   AF-A0A2T4FM67-F1
#
_cell.length_a   1.000
_cell.length_b   1.000
_cell.length_c   1.000
_cell.angle_alpha   90.00
_cell.angle_beta   90.00
_cell.angle_gamma   90.00
#
_symmetry.space_group_name_H-M   'P 1'
#
loop_
_entity.id
_entity.type
_entity.pdbx_description
1 polymer ?
#
loop_
_entity_poly.entity_id
_entity_poly.type
_entity_poly.pdbx_seq_one_letter_code
_entity_poly.pdbx_strand_id
1 'polypeptide(L)'
;MNNTPQLHQHLPSDEIDLFELFHAIWKQKKRVIGCTILAGLLGVGYAFLAPRVYQVSSVLRPAAINELDALNRSDVYRLPPAEALAKVGMQLDSYEARLGFFRANPALFEAFQRPGRSLEQSFEAFNRNAINLMLPDPKKSEPLNSSIRVEMQYPTGIDGVAILNGFVDYAIAQERSQVGADFKVIVNNRLNELKGKIDAARSNYETAKAAKIARLLEDDKVKRARLQDELSALHLQLKMERTSHLAELDEAISIARAVGIRTPTAPSAMGADASGRSSQVMRTVVTNQKLPLYFMGTEVLEAERKALQRRTNDDFTNSRVAEISKELRMLDVNREVEVLNDRKNEDIFLQNVEPLWAEEARLRSLNIDMSTLKLVTVDRQAQEPLNPIKPKGALIIALSVGAGLLLGILLALITHFAQVRRENGPFSVTADRRLPLR
;
A
#
# COMPACT_ATOMS: atom_id res chain seq x y z
N MET A 1 89.52 -31.89 51.69
CA MET A 1 88.36 -32.05 52.61
C MET A 1 87.12 -32.17 51.75
N ASN A 2 86.41 -33.29 51.94
CA ASN A 2 85.14 -33.77 51.37
C ASN A 2 84.91 -33.81 49.85
N ASN A 3 84.95 -35.06 49.36
CA ASN A 3 84.60 -35.55 48.04
C ASN A 3 83.10 -35.87 47.94
N THR A 4 82.46 -35.50 46.83
CA THR A 4 81.21 -36.10 46.34
C THR A 4 81.34 -36.29 44.82
N PRO A 5 81.32 -37.53 44.28
CA PRO A 5 81.34 -37.75 42.84
C PRO A 5 79.91 -37.73 42.29
N GLN A 6 79.61 -36.78 41.40
CA GLN A 6 78.42 -36.82 40.56
C GLN A 6 78.75 -37.67 39.33
N LEU A 7 78.25 -38.91 39.31
CA LEU A 7 78.20 -39.78 38.14
C LEU A 7 77.42 -39.10 37.02
N HIS A 8 78.09 -38.76 35.92
CA HIS A 8 77.42 -38.68 34.62
C HIS A 8 77.79 -39.94 33.84
N GLN A 9 76.88 -40.92 33.90
CA GLN A 9 76.83 -42.02 32.95
C GLN A 9 76.74 -41.43 31.54
N HIS A 10 77.74 -41.70 30.70
CA HIS A 10 77.55 -41.60 29.26
C HIS A 10 76.54 -42.69 28.87
N LEU A 11 75.29 -42.31 28.62
CA LEU A 11 74.38 -43.15 27.86
C LEU A 11 75.02 -43.38 26.48
N PRO A 12 74.96 -44.59 25.91
CA PRO A 12 75.28 -44.77 24.50
C PRO A 12 74.36 -43.86 23.69
N SER A 13 74.94 -43.02 22.83
CA SER A 13 74.17 -42.22 21.87
C SER A 13 73.43 -43.18 20.95
N ASP A 14 72.14 -43.32 21.20
CA ASP A 14 71.15 -43.99 20.36
C ASP A 14 70.90 -43.10 19.13
N GLU A 15 71.91 -42.94 18.28
CA GLU A 15 71.77 -42.26 17.00
C GLU A 15 71.06 -43.21 16.03
N ILE A 16 69.78 -42.93 15.76
CA ILE A 16 69.00 -43.65 14.76
C ILE A 16 69.64 -43.40 13.39
N ASP A 17 70.38 -44.37 12.86
CA ASP A 17 70.97 -44.28 11.52
C ASP A 17 69.88 -44.40 10.44
N LEU A 18 69.66 -43.31 9.69
CA LEU A 18 68.67 -43.27 8.60
C LEU A 18 68.97 -44.31 7.51
N PHE A 19 70.24 -44.67 7.31
CA PHE A 19 70.63 -45.65 6.31
C PHE A 19 70.26 -47.08 6.74
N GLU A 20 70.39 -47.38 8.03
CA GLU A 20 69.95 -48.65 8.63
C GLU A 20 68.42 -48.80 8.54
N LEU A 21 67.68 -47.72 8.84
CA LEU A 21 66.23 -47.67 8.70
C LEU A 21 65.78 -47.97 7.26
N PHE A 22 66.46 -47.39 6.28
CA PHE A 22 66.19 -47.63 4.86
C PHE A 22 66.46 -49.09 4.47
N HIS A 23 67.58 -49.66 4.94
CA HIS A 23 67.94 -51.05 4.68
C HIS A 23 66.95 -52.03 5.33
N ALA A 24 66.47 -51.72 6.54
CA ALA A 24 65.44 -52.47 7.25
C ALA A 24 64.11 -52.51 6.49
N ILE A 25 63.68 -51.37 5.95
CA ILE A 25 62.49 -51.27 5.09
C ILE A 25 62.69 -52.07 3.80
N TRP A 26 63.86 -51.98 3.18
CA TRP A 26 64.20 -52.70 1.95
C TRP A 26 64.19 -54.22 2.12
N LYS A 27 64.70 -54.72 3.26
CA LYS A 27 64.66 -56.15 3.65
C LYS A 27 63.24 -56.67 3.75
N GLN A 28 62.28 -55.82 4.11
CA GLN A 28 60.86 -56.15 4.27
C GLN A 28 59.96 -55.65 3.12
N LYS A 29 60.51 -55.34 1.94
CA LYS A 29 59.76 -54.80 0.79
C LYS A 29 58.49 -55.57 0.43
N LYS A 30 58.46 -56.90 0.59
CA LYS A 30 57.25 -57.72 0.34
C LYS A 30 56.08 -57.36 1.25
N ARG A 31 56.34 -56.98 2.51
CA ARG A 31 55.32 -56.54 3.47
C ARG A 31 54.79 -55.16 3.13
N VAL A 32 55.69 -54.22 2.80
CA VAL A 32 55.31 -52.86 2.39
C VAL A 32 54.46 -52.91 1.12
N ILE A 33 54.91 -53.66 0.10
CA ILE A 33 54.17 -53.86 -1.15
C ILE A 33 52.83 -54.56 -0.88
N GLY A 34 52.81 -55.60 -0.05
CA GLY A 34 51.58 -56.31 0.32
C GLY A 34 50.55 -55.40 1.01
N CYS A 35 50.98 -54.58 1.98
CA CYS A 35 50.11 -53.61 2.65
C CYS A 35 49.60 -52.53 1.68
N THR A 36 50.46 -52.07 0.78
CA THR A 36 50.10 -51.05 -0.23
C THR A 36 49.07 -51.61 -1.23
N ILE A 37 49.27 -52.83 -1.73
CA ILE A 37 48.32 -53.50 -2.63
C ILE A 37 47.00 -53.76 -1.93
N LEU A 38 47.03 -54.27 -0.69
CA LEU A 38 45.82 -54.55 0.08
C LEU A 38 45.01 -53.26 0.34
N ALA A 39 45.67 -52.19 0.78
CA ALA A 39 45.02 -50.90 0.99
C ALA A 39 44.50 -50.32 -0.33
N GLY A 40 45.25 -50.45 -1.43
CA GLY A 40 44.82 -50.06 -2.77
C GLY A 40 43.55 -50.81 -3.23
N LEU A 41 43.51 -52.13 -3.04
CA LEU A 41 42.33 -52.96 -3.35
C LEU A 41 41.11 -52.57 -2.50
N LEU A 42 41.31 -52.30 -1.20
CA LEU A 42 40.26 -51.79 -0.33
C LEU A 42 39.76 -50.41 -0.78
N GLY A 43 40.67 -49.52 -1.20
CA GLY A 43 40.33 -48.20 -1.75
C GLY A 43 39.52 -48.28 -3.04
N VAL A 44 39.91 -49.16 -3.98
CA VAL A 44 39.16 -49.42 -5.21
C VAL A 44 37.79 -50.01 -4.88
N GLY A 45 37.73 -51.02 -4.00
CA GLY A 45 36.48 -51.63 -3.55
C GLY A 45 35.52 -50.60 -2.96
N TYR A 46 36.02 -49.71 -2.09
CA TYR A 46 35.22 -48.63 -1.53
C TYR A 46 34.76 -47.62 -2.60
N ALA A 47 35.62 -47.23 -3.53
CA ALA A 47 35.28 -46.28 -4.59
C ALA A 47 34.15 -46.80 -5.52
N PHE A 48 34.06 -48.12 -5.72
CA PHE A 48 32.97 -48.74 -6.49
C PHE A 48 31.68 -48.94 -5.67
N LEU A 49 31.77 -49.24 -4.37
CA LEU A 49 30.61 -49.47 -3.51
C LEU A 49 29.97 -48.19 -2.96
N ALA A 50 30.74 -47.11 -2.81
CA ALA A 50 30.25 -45.87 -2.24
C ALA A 50 29.14 -45.24 -3.12
N PRO A 51 28.07 -44.70 -2.50
CA PRO A 51 26.93 -44.17 -3.23
C PRO A 51 27.35 -42.99 -4.10
N ARG A 52 26.99 -43.05 -5.38
CA ARG A 52 27.25 -41.96 -6.33
C ARG A 52 26.28 -40.82 -6.08
N VAL A 53 26.83 -39.60 -6.01
CA VAL A 53 26.06 -38.35 -5.85
C VAL A 53 26.26 -37.52 -7.10
N TYR A 54 25.16 -37.02 -7.64
CA TYR A 54 25.09 -36.17 -8.82
C TYR A 54 24.73 -34.74 -8.41
N GLN A 55 25.09 -33.78 -9.25
CA GLN A 55 24.77 -32.37 -9.03
C GLN A 55 24.11 -31.79 -10.28
N VAL A 56 22.97 -31.13 -10.08
CA VAL A 56 22.28 -30.34 -11.11
C VAL A 56 22.28 -28.87 -10.73
N SER A 57 22.17 -27.99 -11.72
CA SER A 57 22.10 -26.54 -11.49
C SER A 57 21.13 -25.87 -12.44
N SER A 58 20.37 -24.90 -11.94
CA SER A 58 19.53 -23.99 -12.72
C SER A 58 19.99 -22.55 -12.51
N VAL A 59 19.92 -21.71 -13.54
CA VAL A 59 20.33 -20.30 -13.50
C VAL A 59 19.16 -19.42 -13.89
N LEU A 60 18.83 -18.48 -13.00
CA LEU A 60 17.79 -17.48 -13.18
C LEU A 60 18.43 -16.11 -13.41
N ARG A 61 17.82 -15.32 -14.30
CA ARG A 61 18.18 -13.93 -14.59
C ARG A 61 16.96 -13.01 -14.48
N PRO A 62 17.15 -11.68 -14.40
CA PRO A 62 16.05 -10.74 -14.39
C PRO A 62 15.15 -10.94 -15.63
N ALA A 63 13.85 -10.69 -15.45
CA ALA A 63 12.95 -10.64 -16.59
C ALA A 63 13.31 -9.49 -17.54
N ALA A 64 12.92 -9.62 -18.80
CA ALA A 64 13.03 -8.51 -19.74
C ALA A 64 12.11 -7.36 -19.30
N ILE A 65 12.52 -6.12 -19.57
CA ILE A 65 11.82 -4.92 -19.08
C ILE A 65 10.35 -4.91 -19.53
N ASN A 66 10.07 -5.37 -20.75
CA ASN A 66 8.72 -5.45 -21.33
C ASN A 66 7.79 -6.44 -20.61
N GLU A 67 8.33 -7.47 -19.94
CA GLU A 67 7.53 -8.50 -19.26
C GLU A 67 6.89 -7.97 -17.97
N LEU A 68 7.51 -6.99 -17.32
CA LEU A 68 7.02 -6.34 -16.09
C LEU A 68 6.45 -4.95 -16.36
N ASP A 69 6.50 -4.48 -17.60
CA ASP A 69 6.10 -3.11 -17.98
C ASP A 69 4.60 -2.86 -17.77
N ALA A 70 3.73 -3.83 -18.05
CA ALA A 70 2.30 -3.71 -17.77
C ALA A 70 2.01 -3.49 -16.28
N LEU A 71 2.73 -4.20 -15.41
CA LEU A 71 2.64 -4.02 -13.95
C LEU A 71 3.21 -2.67 -13.54
N ASN A 72 4.39 -2.30 -14.03
CA ASN A 72 5.06 -1.05 -13.67
C ASN A 72 4.31 0.21 -14.14
N ARG A 73 3.67 0.16 -15.31
CA ARG A 73 2.81 1.24 -15.84
C ARG A 73 1.49 1.40 -15.11
N SER A 74 1.13 0.46 -14.24
CA SER A 74 -0.05 0.64 -13.38
C SER A 74 0.09 1.85 -12.45
N ASP A 75 1.33 2.24 -12.11
CA ASP A 75 1.65 3.19 -11.03
C ASP A 75 1.10 2.79 -9.65
N VAL A 76 0.52 1.60 -9.53
CA VAL A 76 0.00 1.05 -8.26
C VAL A 76 1.06 0.19 -7.58
N TYR A 77 1.75 -0.64 -8.36
CA TYR A 77 2.79 -1.54 -7.87
C TYR A 77 3.97 -1.52 -8.83
N ARG A 78 5.14 -1.15 -8.32
CA ARG A 78 6.38 -1.13 -9.11
C ARG A 78 7.24 -2.31 -8.69
N LEU A 79 7.55 -3.16 -9.66
CA LEU A 79 8.45 -4.29 -9.51
C LEU A 79 9.51 -4.24 -10.60
N PRO A 80 10.68 -3.64 -10.32
CA PRO A 80 11.83 -3.68 -11.21
C PRO A 80 12.32 -5.12 -11.41
N PRO A 81 12.88 -5.47 -12.58
CA PRO A 81 13.36 -6.84 -12.85
C PRO A 81 14.39 -7.38 -11.85
N ALA A 82 15.28 -6.53 -11.34
CA ALA A 82 16.26 -6.93 -10.33
C ALA A 82 15.60 -7.28 -8.98
N GLU A 83 14.55 -6.53 -8.61
CA GLU A 83 13.79 -6.79 -7.39
C GLU A 83 12.92 -8.05 -7.55
N ALA A 84 12.30 -8.26 -8.71
CA ALA A 84 11.59 -9.49 -9.02
C ALA A 84 12.49 -10.73 -8.88
N LEU A 85 13.72 -10.66 -9.41
CA LEU A 85 14.71 -11.72 -9.25
C LEU A 85 15.06 -11.95 -7.78
N ALA A 86 15.29 -10.89 -7.01
CA ALA A 86 15.60 -10.99 -5.59
C ALA A 86 14.45 -11.64 -4.78
N LYS A 87 13.20 -11.28 -5.05
CA LYS A 87 12.03 -11.88 -4.40
C LYS A 87 11.88 -13.37 -4.72
N VAL A 88 12.02 -13.75 -5.99
CA VAL A 88 12.07 -15.18 -6.37
C VAL A 88 13.23 -15.89 -5.70
N GLY A 89 14.39 -15.23 -5.57
CA GLY A 89 15.54 -15.73 -4.80
C GLY A 89 15.22 -16.03 -3.34
N MET A 90 14.55 -15.11 -2.65
CA MET A 90 14.08 -15.32 -1.28
C MET A 90 13.07 -16.47 -1.20
N GLN A 91 12.19 -16.60 -2.20
CA GLN A 91 11.22 -17.69 -2.26
C GLN A 91 11.89 -19.05 -2.48
N LEU A 92 12.96 -19.12 -3.28
CA LEU A 92 13.78 -20.32 -3.45
C LEU A 92 14.55 -20.71 -2.17
N ASP A 93 14.90 -19.73 -1.34
CA ASP A 93 15.54 -19.99 -0.05
C ASP A 93 14.56 -20.36 1.07
N SER A 94 13.30 -19.96 0.93
CA SER A 94 12.27 -20.16 1.94
C SER A 94 12.01 -21.64 2.25
N TYR A 95 12.08 -21.98 3.54
CA TYR A 95 11.73 -23.30 4.06
C TYR A 95 10.28 -23.68 3.70
N GLU A 96 9.36 -22.72 3.81
CA GLU A 96 7.94 -22.94 3.52
C GLU A 96 7.72 -23.28 2.04
N ALA A 97 8.40 -22.58 1.13
CA ALA A 97 8.32 -22.85 -0.30
C ALA A 97 8.84 -24.26 -0.63
N ARG A 98 9.98 -24.65 -0.06
CA ARG A 98 10.57 -25.98 -0.25
C ARG A 98 9.67 -27.09 0.30
N LEU A 99 9.13 -26.89 1.51
CA LEU A 99 8.19 -27.84 2.12
C LEU A 99 6.88 -27.94 1.32
N GLY A 100 6.37 -26.81 0.84
CA GLY A 100 5.18 -26.74 -0.01
C GLY A 100 5.36 -27.53 -1.31
N PHE A 101 6.48 -27.33 -2.00
CA PHE A 101 6.83 -28.11 -3.20
C PHE A 101 6.93 -29.61 -2.91
N PHE A 102 7.56 -29.98 -1.79
CA PHE A 102 7.69 -31.38 -1.37
C PHE A 102 6.33 -32.04 -1.13
N ARG A 103 5.41 -31.32 -0.47
CA ARG A 103 4.02 -31.78 -0.23
C ARG A 103 3.21 -31.89 -1.53
N ALA A 104 3.41 -30.96 -2.47
CA ALA A 104 2.68 -30.93 -3.73
C ALA A 104 3.13 -32.03 -4.71
N ASN A 105 4.35 -32.56 -4.57
CA ASN A 105 4.94 -33.49 -5.53
C ASN A 105 5.44 -34.80 -4.86
N PRO A 106 4.58 -35.56 -4.15
CA PRO A 106 5.01 -36.72 -3.37
C PRO A 106 5.69 -37.81 -4.22
N ALA A 107 5.27 -37.96 -5.49
CA ALA A 107 5.81 -38.93 -6.44
C ALA A 107 7.32 -38.72 -6.71
N LEU A 108 7.80 -37.47 -6.72
CA LEU A 108 9.21 -37.16 -6.95
C LEU A 108 10.09 -37.54 -5.74
N PHE A 109 9.48 -37.73 -4.58
CA PHE A 109 10.19 -37.93 -3.32
C PHE A 109 9.95 -39.31 -2.69
N GLU A 110 9.29 -40.23 -3.38
CA GLU A 110 9.02 -41.60 -2.88
C GLU A 110 10.29 -42.30 -2.41
N ALA A 111 11.40 -42.14 -3.14
CA ALA A 111 12.70 -42.70 -2.78
C ALA A 111 13.26 -42.22 -1.42
N PHE A 112 12.76 -41.08 -0.91
CA PHE A 112 13.16 -40.52 0.38
C PHE A 112 12.20 -40.89 1.52
N GLN A 113 11.00 -41.39 1.19
CA GLN A 113 10.02 -41.78 2.20
C GLN A 113 10.45 -43.09 2.86
N ARG A 114 10.44 -43.12 4.20
CA ARG A 114 10.76 -44.32 4.98
C ARG A 114 9.56 -44.72 5.83
N PRO A 115 9.27 -46.03 5.97
CA PRO A 115 8.20 -46.50 6.81
C PRO A 115 8.40 -46.01 8.26
N GLY A 116 7.36 -45.40 8.83
CA GLY A 116 7.36 -44.88 10.20
C GLY A 116 7.94 -43.47 10.39
N ARG A 117 8.36 -42.76 9.33
CA ARG A 117 8.76 -41.33 9.40
C ARG A 117 7.65 -40.42 8.89
N SER A 118 7.56 -39.22 9.45
CA SER A 118 6.67 -38.20 8.87
C SER A 118 7.23 -37.66 7.55
N LEU A 119 6.36 -37.04 6.76
CA LEU A 119 6.74 -36.38 5.52
C LEU A 119 7.77 -35.26 5.79
N GLU A 120 7.55 -34.48 6.85
CA GLU A 120 8.43 -33.39 7.29
C GLU A 120 9.80 -33.89 7.75
N GLN A 121 9.86 -35.05 8.44
CA GLN A 121 11.13 -35.67 8.84
C GLN A 121 11.93 -36.15 7.62
N SER A 122 11.24 -36.65 6.60
CA SER A 122 11.84 -37.08 5.33
C SER A 122 12.33 -35.87 4.53
N PHE A 123 11.55 -34.79 4.53
CA PHE A 123 11.91 -33.50 3.94
C PHE A 123 13.14 -32.87 4.63
N GLU A 124 13.20 -32.82 5.96
CA GLU A 124 14.32 -32.22 6.69
C GLU A 124 15.64 -32.94 6.39
N ALA A 125 15.60 -34.26 6.24
CA ALA A 125 16.76 -35.06 5.84
C ALA A 125 17.25 -34.73 4.42
N PHE A 126 16.33 -34.42 3.50
CA PHE A 126 16.63 -33.96 2.14
C PHE A 126 17.15 -32.51 2.14
N ASN A 127 16.41 -31.59 2.77
CA ASN A 127 16.67 -30.14 2.75
C ASN A 127 18.06 -29.77 3.31
N ARG A 128 18.53 -30.42 4.38
CA ARG A 128 19.81 -30.08 5.04
C ARG A 128 21.04 -30.16 4.15
N ASN A 129 21.04 -31.05 3.14
CA ASN A 129 22.24 -31.36 2.36
C ASN A 129 22.02 -31.35 0.84
N ALA A 130 20.78 -31.21 0.36
CA ALA A 130 20.47 -31.37 -1.05
C ALA A 130 20.50 -30.05 -1.83
N ILE A 131 19.92 -28.94 -1.32
CA ILE A 131 19.76 -27.71 -2.12
C ILE A 131 20.68 -26.60 -1.58
N ASN A 132 21.56 -26.10 -2.45
CA ASN A 132 22.43 -24.96 -2.18
C ASN A 132 22.04 -23.80 -3.11
N LEU A 133 21.70 -22.65 -2.54
CA LEU A 133 21.42 -21.43 -3.29
C LEU A 133 22.66 -20.54 -3.31
N MET A 134 23.12 -20.16 -4.50
CA MET A 134 24.16 -19.15 -4.68
C MET A 134 23.52 -17.84 -5.16
N LEU A 135 23.40 -16.90 -4.23
CA LEU A 135 22.91 -15.55 -4.47
C LEU A 135 24.05 -14.65 -5.00
N PRO A 136 23.74 -13.63 -5.82
CA PRO A 136 24.70 -12.61 -6.23
C PRO A 136 25.37 -11.92 -5.02
N ASP A 137 26.68 -11.66 -5.10
CA ASP A 137 27.41 -10.91 -4.08
C ASP A 137 26.96 -9.44 -4.09
N PRO A 138 26.38 -8.92 -2.98
CA PRO A 138 25.84 -7.55 -2.92
C PRO A 138 26.91 -6.47 -3.13
N LYS A 139 28.21 -6.80 -3.05
CA LYS A 139 29.31 -5.85 -3.25
C LYS A 139 29.85 -5.79 -4.69
N LYS A 140 29.39 -6.66 -5.61
CA LYS A 140 29.94 -6.78 -6.98
C LYS A 140 28.93 -6.75 -8.12
N SER A 141 27.64 -6.64 -7.84
CA SER A 141 26.59 -6.82 -8.86
C SER A 141 26.15 -5.52 -9.51
N GLU A 142 26.54 -5.32 -10.77
CA GLU A 142 25.74 -4.50 -11.70
C GLU A 142 24.37 -5.19 -11.95
N PRO A 143 23.26 -4.43 -12.07
CA PRO A 143 21.91 -5.00 -12.18
C PRO A 143 21.74 -6.00 -13.34
N LEU A 144 22.41 -5.76 -14.46
CA LEU A 144 22.33 -6.62 -15.66
C LEU A 144 23.08 -7.95 -15.52
N ASN A 145 24.00 -8.08 -14.57
CA ASN A 145 24.80 -9.30 -14.35
C ASN A 145 24.36 -10.08 -13.09
N SER A 146 23.26 -9.67 -12.47
CA SER A 146 22.68 -10.39 -11.34
C SER A 146 22.06 -11.69 -11.85
N SER A 147 22.58 -12.84 -11.39
CA SER A 147 22.01 -14.15 -11.71
C SER A 147 21.94 -14.99 -10.45
N ILE A 148 20.83 -15.68 -10.24
CA ILE A 148 20.68 -16.61 -9.13
C ILE A 148 20.99 -18.00 -9.67
N ARG A 149 21.93 -18.70 -9.04
CA ARG A 149 22.20 -20.11 -9.34
C ARG A 149 21.66 -20.98 -8.22
N VAL A 150 20.78 -21.90 -8.56
CA VAL A 150 20.27 -22.92 -7.66
C VAL A 150 20.96 -24.23 -7.99
N GLU A 151 21.62 -24.85 -7.02
CA GLU A 151 22.30 -26.13 -7.20
C GLU A 151 21.64 -27.18 -6.30
N MET A 152 21.54 -28.41 -6.79
CA MET A 152 21.03 -29.51 -5.99
C MET A 152 21.87 -30.78 -6.16
N GLN A 153 22.22 -31.40 -5.03
CA GLN A 153 22.91 -32.69 -4.95
C GLN A 153 21.92 -33.80 -4.61
N TYR A 154 21.99 -34.90 -5.34
CA TYR A 154 21.10 -36.05 -5.14
C TYR A 154 21.83 -37.38 -5.41
N PRO A 155 21.48 -38.46 -4.67
CA PRO A 155 22.02 -39.78 -4.95
C PRO A 155 21.41 -40.40 -6.21
N THR A 156 22.08 -41.44 -6.73
CA THR A 156 21.57 -42.26 -7.85
C THR A 156 20.15 -42.79 -7.57
N GLY A 157 19.29 -42.80 -8.60
CA GLY A 157 17.91 -43.31 -8.49
C GLY A 157 16.85 -42.25 -8.18
N ILE A 158 17.25 -40.97 -8.09
CA ILE A 158 16.35 -39.83 -7.93
C ILE A 158 16.39 -38.96 -9.18
N ASP A 159 15.23 -38.48 -9.61
CA ASP A 159 15.13 -37.53 -10.71
C ASP A 159 15.43 -36.10 -10.20
N GLY A 160 16.72 -35.81 -10.06
CA GLY A 160 17.16 -34.49 -9.62
C GLY A 160 16.83 -33.37 -10.61
N VAL A 161 16.67 -33.68 -11.89
CA VAL A 161 16.35 -32.70 -12.93
C VAL A 161 14.89 -32.24 -12.78
N ALA A 162 13.95 -33.17 -12.66
CA ALA A 162 12.54 -32.87 -12.45
C ALA A 162 12.31 -32.14 -11.12
N ILE A 163 13.00 -32.55 -10.05
CA ILE A 163 12.88 -31.90 -8.74
C ILE A 163 13.38 -30.45 -8.81
N LEU A 164 14.57 -30.19 -9.38
CA LEU A 164 15.14 -28.83 -9.39
C LEU A 164 14.36 -27.89 -10.31
N ASN A 165 14.04 -28.33 -11.54
CA ASN A 165 13.24 -27.51 -12.46
C ASN A 165 11.83 -27.28 -11.91
N GLY A 166 11.17 -28.33 -11.40
CA GLY A 166 9.84 -28.21 -10.80
C GLY A 166 9.82 -27.30 -9.56
N PHE A 167 10.87 -27.34 -8.73
CA PHE A 167 10.97 -26.45 -7.57
C PHE A 167 11.14 -24.98 -7.99
N VAL A 168 11.96 -24.72 -9.02
CA VAL A 168 12.11 -23.37 -9.58
C VAL A 168 10.78 -22.86 -10.12
N ASP A 169 10.07 -23.67 -10.91
CA ASP A 169 8.75 -23.29 -11.45
C ASP A 169 7.72 -23.05 -10.35
N TYR A 170 7.73 -23.89 -9.30
CA TYR A 170 6.86 -23.74 -8.13
C TYR A 170 7.13 -22.44 -7.38
N ALA A 171 8.40 -22.11 -7.12
CA ALA A 171 8.78 -20.88 -6.44
C ALA A 171 8.38 -19.64 -7.26
N ILE A 172 8.59 -19.66 -8.58
CA ILE A 172 8.16 -18.58 -9.47
C ILE A 172 6.64 -18.43 -9.46
N ALA A 173 5.89 -19.54 -9.53
CA ALA A 173 4.44 -19.52 -9.53
C ALA A 173 3.87 -18.99 -8.19
N GLN A 174 4.48 -19.38 -7.07
CA GLN A 174 4.09 -18.91 -5.75
C GLN A 174 4.35 -17.42 -5.58
N GLU A 175 5.53 -16.94 -5.96
CA GLU A 175 5.86 -15.50 -5.92
C GLU A 175 4.92 -14.70 -6.83
N ARG A 176 4.62 -15.20 -8.02
CA ARG A 176 3.66 -14.59 -8.95
C ARG A 176 2.27 -14.47 -8.34
N SER A 177 1.81 -15.51 -7.64
CA SER A 177 0.55 -15.48 -6.91
C SER A 177 0.56 -14.44 -5.78
N GLN A 178 1.68 -14.33 -5.06
CA GLN A 178 1.84 -13.37 -3.97
C GLN A 178 1.84 -11.92 -4.49
N VAL A 179 2.61 -11.63 -5.54
CA VAL A 179 2.61 -10.31 -6.21
C VAL A 179 1.21 -9.94 -6.70
N GLY A 180 0.46 -10.89 -7.27
CA GLY A 180 -0.92 -10.64 -7.69
C GLY A 180 -1.87 -10.35 -6.52
N ALA A 181 -1.70 -11.04 -5.40
CA ALA A 181 -2.48 -10.80 -4.17
C ALA A 181 -2.16 -9.42 -3.57
N ASP A 182 -0.88 -9.08 -3.43
CA ASP A 182 -0.42 -7.78 -2.94
C ASP A 182 -0.96 -6.64 -3.80
N PHE A 183 -0.84 -6.78 -5.12
CA PHE A 183 -1.39 -5.81 -6.07
C PHE A 183 -2.89 -5.60 -5.86
N LYS A 184 -3.67 -6.67 -5.74
CA LYS A 184 -5.13 -6.59 -5.51
C LYS A 184 -5.44 -5.87 -4.20
N VAL A 185 -4.67 -6.14 -3.14
CA VAL A 185 -4.84 -5.45 -1.85
C VAL A 185 -4.55 -3.96 -1.99
N ILE A 186 -3.48 -3.57 -2.68
CA ILE A 186 -3.12 -2.16 -2.87
C ILE A 186 -4.17 -1.44 -3.71
N VAL A 187 -4.65 -2.03 -4.81
CA VAL A 187 -5.74 -1.47 -5.62
C VAL A 187 -6.98 -1.26 -4.78
N ASN A 188 -7.41 -2.25 -4.00
CA ASN A 188 -8.58 -2.15 -3.14
C ASN A 188 -8.42 -1.07 -2.06
N ASN A 189 -7.25 -0.98 -1.43
CA ASN A 189 -6.96 0.06 -0.46
C ASN A 189 -7.03 1.45 -1.09
N ARG A 190 -6.50 1.62 -2.31
CA ARG A 190 -6.56 2.88 -3.05
C ARG A 190 -7.98 3.25 -3.47
N LEU A 191 -8.77 2.27 -3.93
CA LEU A 191 -10.19 2.47 -4.25
C LEU A 191 -10.98 2.91 -3.02
N ASN A 192 -10.72 2.29 -1.86
CA ASN A 192 -11.34 2.70 -0.60
C ASN A 192 -10.93 4.12 -0.18
N GLU A 193 -9.66 4.49 -0.35
CA GLU A 193 -9.18 5.85 -0.10
C GLU A 193 -9.90 6.88 -1.01
N LEU A 194 -10.02 6.59 -2.30
CA LEU A 194 -10.71 7.46 -3.27
C LEU A 194 -12.20 7.60 -2.94
N LYS A 195 -12.87 6.49 -2.61
CA LYS A 195 -14.26 6.49 -2.17
C LYS A 195 -14.44 7.39 -0.94
N GLY A 196 -13.56 7.26 0.06
CA GLY A 196 -13.58 8.11 1.25
C GLY A 196 -13.45 9.60 0.93
N LYS A 197 -12.59 9.97 -0.05
CA LYS A 197 -12.45 11.36 -0.51
C LYS A 197 -13.70 11.87 -1.24
N ILE A 198 -14.32 11.04 -2.08
CA ILE A 198 -15.57 11.38 -2.79
C ILE A 198 -16.72 11.55 -1.78
N ASP A 199 -16.84 10.65 -0.81
CA ASP A 199 -17.87 10.72 0.23
C ASP A 199 -17.67 11.97 1.12
N ALA A 200 -16.42 12.33 1.43
CA ALA A 200 -16.12 13.59 2.11
C ALA A 200 -16.51 14.82 1.28
N ALA A 201 -16.25 14.81 -0.03
CA ALA A 201 -16.68 15.88 -0.93
C ALA A 201 -18.21 16.01 -0.97
N ARG A 202 -18.93 14.88 -1.00
CA ARG A 202 -20.40 14.87 -0.92
C ARG A 202 -20.91 15.45 0.38
N SER A 203 -20.35 15.03 1.51
CA SER A 203 -20.72 15.57 2.84
C SER A 203 -20.47 17.09 2.94
N ASN A 204 -19.34 17.56 2.40
CA ASN A 204 -19.02 18.99 2.36
C ASN A 204 -20.01 19.78 1.50
N TYR A 205 -20.39 19.25 0.34
CA TYR A 205 -21.40 19.86 -0.53
C TYR A 205 -22.77 19.94 0.16
N GLU A 206 -23.23 18.85 0.79
CA GLU A 206 -24.50 18.82 1.51
C GLU A 206 -24.53 19.87 2.64
N THR A 207 -23.44 19.96 3.41
CA THR A 207 -23.28 20.94 4.48
C THR A 207 -23.30 22.37 3.92
N ALA A 208 -22.58 22.62 2.82
CA ALA A 208 -22.56 23.92 2.16
C ALA A 208 -23.93 24.30 1.58
N LYS A 209 -24.64 23.35 0.98
CA LYS A 209 -26.01 23.51 0.46
C LYS A 209 -26.97 23.86 1.60
N ALA A 210 -26.95 23.11 2.69
CA ALA A 210 -27.79 23.37 3.86
C ALA A 210 -27.51 24.75 4.47
N ALA A 211 -26.23 25.12 4.61
CA ALA A 211 -25.85 26.45 5.07
C ALA A 211 -26.31 27.57 4.12
N LYS A 212 -26.24 27.35 2.81
CA LYS A 212 -26.73 28.32 1.81
C LYS A 212 -28.25 28.47 1.87
N ILE A 213 -29.00 27.38 1.99
CA ILE A 213 -30.46 27.40 2.16
C ILE A 213 -30.83 28.15 3.45
N ALA A 214 -30.16 27.85 4.56
CA ALA A 214 -30.42 28.52 5.84
C ALA A 214 -30.22 30.04 5.73
N ARG A 215 -29.12 30.49 5.10
CA ARG A 215 -28.87 31.92 4.86
C ARG A 215 -29.93 32.58 4.00
N LEU A 216 -30.33 31.94 2.89
CA LEU A 216 -31.39 32.45 2.01
C LEU A 216 -32.72 32.63 2.76
N LEU A 217 -33.11 31.62 3.56
CA LEU A 217 -34.34 31.67 4.34
C LEU A 217 -34.28 32.70 5.48
N GLU A 218 -33.12 32.88 6.11
CA GLU A 218 -32.90 33.92 7.11
C GLU A 218 -33.00 35.32 6.51
N ASP A 219 -32.35 35.56 5.36
CA ASP A 219 -32.44 36.82 4.62
C ASP A 219 -33.90 37.14 4.24
N ASP A 220 -34.65 36.15 3.74
CA ASP A 220 -36.07 36.33 3.39
C ASP A 220 -36.94 36.60 4.62
N LYS A 221 -36.65 35.95 5.75
CA LYS A 221 -37.35 36.21 7.02
C LYS A 221 -37.12 37.65 7.49
N VAL A 222 -35.88 38.13 7.43
CA VAL A 222 -35.53 39.50 7.81
C VAL A 222 -36.19 40.51 6.86
N LYS A 223 -36.15 40.27 5.54
CA LYS A 223 -36.81 41.15 4.55
C LYS A 223 -38.33 41.22 4.76
N ARG A 224 -38.99 40.08 4.98
CA ARG A 224 -40.43 40.05 5.27
C ARG A 224 -40.78 40.82 6.53
N ALA A 225 -40.02 40.65 7.61
CA ALA A 225 -40.23 41.41 8.84
C ALA A 225 -40.12 42.92 8.60
N ARG A 226 -39.06 43.38 7.90
CA ARG A 226 -38.88 44.80 7.56
C ARG A 226 -40.02 45.36 6.72
N LEU A 227 -40.48 44.63 5.71
CA LEU A 227 -41.60 45.05 4.86
C LEU A 227 -42.93 45.09 5.63
N GLN A 228 -43.14 44.16 6.56
CA GLN A 228 -44.31 44.17 7.44
C GLN A 228 -44.30 45.35 8.42
N ASP A 229 -43.11 45.69 8.96
CA ASP A 229 -42.93 46.86 9.82
C ASP A 229 -43.19 48.16 9.03
N GLU A 230 -42.65 48.26 7.80
CA GLU A 230 -42.87 49.41 6.89
C GLU A 230 -44.35 49.55 6.53
N LEU A 231 -45.02 48.45 6.18
CA LEU A 231 -46.44 48.44 5.86
C LEU A 231 -47.30 48.86 7.06
N SER A 232 -46.97 48.37 8.26
CA SER A 232 -47.66 48.76 9.49
C SER A 232 -47.49 50.25 9.80
N ALA A 233 -46.29 50.80 9.58
CA ALA A 233 -46.02 52.22 9.74
C ALA A 233 -46.76 53.07 8.70
N LEU A 234 -46.80 52.64 7.43
CA LEU A 234 -47.55 53.32 6.38
C LEU A 234 -49.06 53.31 6.65
N HIS A 235 -49.63 52.19 7.10
CA HIS A 235 -51.04 52.15 7.47
C HIS A 235 -51.36 53.10 8.63
N LEU A 236 -50.46 53.20 9.61
CA LEU A 236 -50.60 54.17 10.70
C LEU A 236 -50.53 55.61 10.16
N GLN A 237 -49.58 55.91 9.28
CA GLN A 237 -49.46 57.23 8.65
C GLN A 237 -50.73 57.60 7.87
N LEU A 238 -51.23 56.71 7.01
CA LEU A 238 -52.45 56.93 6.22
C LEU A 238 -53.67 57.15 7.11
N LYS A 239 -53.78 56.39 8.20
CA LYS A 239 -54.84 56.60 9.20
C LYS A 239 -54.74 57.98 9.85
N MET A 240 -53.52 58.42 10.19
CA MET A 240 -53.29 59.75 10.75
C MET A 240 -53.66 60.85 9.76
N GLU A 241 -53.23 60.75 8.50
CA GLU A 241 -53.57 61.69 7.42
C GLU A 241 -55.08 61.78 7.23
N ARG A 242 -55.78 60.64 7.20
CA ARG A 242 -57.25 60.62 7.13
C ARG A 242 -57.90 61.31 8.33
N THR A 243 -57.41 61.06 9.55
CA THR A 243 -57.97 61.72 10.75
C THR A 243 -57.72 63.22 10.75
N SER A 244 -56.56 63.68 10.28
CA SER A 244 -56.27 65.10 10.11
C SER A 244 -57.18 65.74 9.06
N HIS A 245 -57.35 65.10 7.89
CA HIS A 245 -58.24 65.61 6.84
C HIS A 245 -59.71 65.66 7.29
N LEU A 246 -60.16 64.70 8.11
CA LEU A 246 -61.50 64.75 8.72
C LEU A 246 -61.66 65.97 9.66
N ALA A 247 -60.63 66.31 10.43
CA ALA A 247 -60.64 67.50 11.28
C ALA A 247 -60.64 68.80 10.46
N GLU A 248 -59.84 68.87 9.39
CA GLU A 248 -59.84 69.99 8.45
C GLU A 248 -61.20 70.18 7.76
N LEU A 249 -61.85 69.07 7.35
CA LEU A 249 -63.20 69.09 6.81
C LEU A 249 -64.23 69.58 7.85
N ASP A 250 -64.10 69.17 9.12
CA ASP A 250 -64.99 69.61 10.20
C ASP A 250 -64.88 71.12 10.47
N GLU A 251 -63.67 71.68 10.43
CA GLU A 251 -63.45 73.13 10.50
C GLU A 251 -64.05 73.85 9.28
N ALA A 252 -63.76 73.35 8.07
CA ALA A 252 -64.25 73.94 6.83
C ALA A 252 -65.78 73.92 6.72
N ILE A 253 -66.44 72.83 7.13
CA ILE A 253 -67.91 72.73 7.18
C ILE A 253 -68.47 73.75 8.18
N SER A 254 -67.83 73.90 9.35
CA SER A 254 -68.25 74.87 10.37
C SER A 254 -68.17 76.31 9.86
N ILE A 255 -67.08 76.67 9.18
CA ILE A 255 -66.90 77.99 8.54
C ILE A 255 -67.91 78.19 7.41
N ALA A 256 -68.04 77.23 6.50
CA ALA A 256 -68.98 77.31 5.37
C ALA A 256 -70.43 77.48 5.85
N ARG A 257 -70.82 76.77 6.92
CA ARG A 257 -72.15 76.89 7.54
C ARG A 257 -72.36 78.26 8.19
N ALA A 258 -71.34 78.81 8.86
CA ALA A 258 -71.40 80.14 9.47
C ALA A 258 -71.54 81.26 8.43
N VAL A 259 -70.89 81.10 7.27
CA VAL A 259 -70.89 82.08 6.18
C VAL A 259 -72.05 81.84 5.17
N GLY A 260 -72.76 80.72 5.27
CA GLY A 260 -73.93 80.41 4.45
C GLY A 260 -73.64 79.78 3.08
N ILE A 261 -72.43 79.24 2.87
CA ILE A 261 -72.02 78.63 1.61
C ILE A 261 -72.50 77.16 1.57
N ARG A 262 -73.54 76.88 0.79
CA ARG A 262 -74.13 75.52 0.67
C ARG A 262 -73.50 74.69 -0.45
N THR A 263 -73.36 75.29 -1.62
CA THR A 263 -72.81 74.68 -2.84
C THR A 263 -71.43 75.26 -3.16
N PRO A 264 -70.65 74.66 -4.08
CA PRO A 264 -69.35 75.18 -4.48
C PRO A 264 -69.46 76.61 -5.02
N THR A 265 -68.84 77.56 -4.33
CA THR A 265 -68.91 78.99 -4.65
C THR A 265 -67.51 79.54 -4.84
N ALA A 266 -67.23 80.04 -6.05
CA ALA A 266 -65.96 80.71 -6.31
C ALA A 266 -65.87 82.02 -5.49
N PRO A 267 -64.67 82.42 -5.00
CA PRO A 267 -64.50 83.68 -4.26
C PRO A 267 -65.05 84.92 -4.98
N SER A 268 -65.07 84.91 -6.32
CA SER A 268 -65.64 85.98 -7.14
C SER A 268 -67.17 86.12 -7.04
N ALA A 269 -67.89 85.04 -6.71
CA ALA A 269 -69.35 85.03 -6.60
C ALA A 269 -69.84 85.54 -5.24
N MET A 270 -69.04 85.37 -4.18
CA MET A 270 -69.36 85.81 -2.80
C MET A 270 -69.54 87.34 -2.66
N GLY A 271 -68.85 88.12 -3.50
CA GLY A 271 -68.93 89.59 -3.49
C GLY A 271 -69.92 90.18 -4.49
N ALA A 272 -70.53 89.36 -5.35
CA ALA A 272 -71.39 89.84 -6.44
C ALA A 272 -72.83 90.16 -5.97
N ASP A 273 -73.31 89.51 -4.90
CA ASP A 273 -74.66 89.70 -4.36
C ASP A 273 -74.88 91.03 -3.62
N ALA A 274 -73.82 91.82 -3.39
CA ALA A 274 -73.92 93.13 -2.75
C ALA A 274 -74.27 94.29 -3.70
N SER A 275 -74.29 94.09 -5.03
CA SER A 275 -74.60 95.16 -5.99
C SER A 275 -75.40 94.62 -7.19
N GLY A 276 -76.73 94.79 -7.15
CA GLY A 276 -77.67 94.33 -8.19
C GLY A 276 -77.60 95.06 -9.54
N ARG A 277 -76.42 95.14 -10.17
CA ARG A 277 -76.27 95.60 -11.57
C ARG A 277 -75.38 94.64 -12.35
N SER A 278 -76.00 93.94 -13.29
CA SER A 278 -75.40 93.10 -14.31
C SER A 278 -74.45 93.90 -15.22
N SER A 279 -73.17 93.87 -14.89
CA SER A 279 -72.07 94.25 -15.77
C SER A 279 -71.09 93.10 -15.80
N GLN A 280 -71.19 92.26 -16.82
CA GLN A 280 -70.38 91.06 -17.02
C GLN A 280 -68.94 91.44 -17.38
N VAL A 281 -68.15 91.82 -16.36
CA VAL A 281 -66.69 91.98 -16.51
C VAL A 281 -66.06 90.64 -16.13
N MET A 282 -65.53 89.92 -17.12
CA MET A 282 -64.81 88.65 -16.92
C MET A 282 -63.53 88.94 -16.12
N ARG A 283 -63.59 88.74 -14.80
CA ARG A 283 -62.44 88.93 -13.90
C ARG A 283 -61.71 87.59 -13.77
N THR A 284 -60.66 87.39 -14.56
CA THR A 284 -59.76 86.22 -14.41
C THR A 284 -58.89 86.44 -13.18
N VAL A 285 -59.35 85.97 -12.03
CA VAL A 285 -58.57 85.95 -10.80
C VAL A 285 -57.60 84.78 -10.88
N VAL A 286 -56.35 85.06 -11.24
CA VAL A 286 -55.25 84.07 -11.23
C VAL A 286 -54.64 84.07 -9.83
N THR A 287 -55.22 83.29 -8.93
CA THR A 287 -54.65 83.10 -7.57
C THR A 287 -53.78 81.86 -7.55
N ASN A 288 -52.49 82.02 -7.21
CA ASN A 288 -51.52 80.93 -7.04
C ASN A 288 -51.53 80.33 -5.61
N GLN A 289 -52.63 80.51 -4.87
CA GLN A 289 -52.79 80.03 -3.49
C GLN A 289 -53.88 78.96 -3.46
N LYS A 290 -53.66 77.89 -2.68
CA LYS A 290 -54.66 76.82 -2.50
C LYS A 290 -55.96 77.44 -1.98
N LEU A 291 -57.04 77.24 -2.73
CA LEU A 291 -58.37 77.72 -2.35
C LEU A 291 -58.78 77.05 -1.03
N PRO A 292 -59.16 77.81 0.02
CA PRO A 292 -59.63 77.23 1.27
C PRO A 292 -60.83 76.31 1.08
N LEU A 293 -60.88 75.20 1.84
CA LEU A 293 -61.87 74.13 1.66
C LEU A 293 -63.32 74.61 1.82
N TYR A 294 -63.59 75.61 2.68
CA TYR A 294 -64.94 76.11 2.96
C TYR A 294 -65.66 76.69 1.72
N PHE A 295 -64.93 77.05 0.66
CA PHE A 295 -65.53 77.50 -0.61
C PHE A 295 -66.21 76.36 -1.40
N MET A 296 -65.94 75.09 -1.08
CA MET A 296 -66.63 73.94 -1.69
C MET A 296 -68.09 73.80 -1.22
N GLY A 297 -68.46 74.50 -0.14
CA GLY A 297 -69.81 74.48 0.42
C GLY A 297 -70.11 73.26 1.29
N THR A 298 -71.11 73.38 2.16
CA THR A 298 -71.44 72.36 3.16
C THR A 298 -71.85 71.02 2.55
N GLU A 299 -72.54 71.01 1.41
CA GLU A 299 -73.07 69.76 0.82
C GLU A 299 -71.95 68.82 0.34
N VAL A 300 -70.96 69.37 -0.38
CA VAL A 300 -69.83 68.59 -0.90
C VAL A 300 -68.92 68.14 0.23
N LEU A 301 -68.60 69.03 1.17
CA LEU A 301 -67.73 68.72 2.30
C LEU A 301 -68.37 67.68 3.24
N GLU A 302 -69.68 67.74 3.50
CA GLU A 302 -70.38 66.73 4.29
C GLU A 302 -70.43 65.37 3.58
N ALA A 303 -70.58 65.36 2.25
CA ALA A 303 -70.53 64.14 1.46
C ALA A 303 -69.14 63.50 1.49
N GLU A 304 -68.08 64.28 1.30
CA GLU A 304 -66.69 63.82 1.38
C GLU A 304 -66.36 63.29 2.78
N ARG A 305 -66.74 64.03 3.83
CA ARG A 305 -66.56 63.60 5.22
C ARG A 305 -67.27 62.29 5.50
N LYS A 306 -68.54 62.13 5.11
CA LYS A 306 -69.28 60.86 5.26
C LYS A 306 -68.60 59.71 4.52
N ALA A 307 -68.05 59.97 3.33
CA ALA A 307 -67.32 58.97 2.55
C ALA A 307 -66.03 58.54 3.27
N LEU A 308 -65.26 59.49 3.82
CA LEU A 308 -64.03 59.22 4.58
C LEU A 308 -64.30 58.53 5.92
N GLN A 309 -65.39 58.88 6.62
CA GLN A 309 -65.78 58.22 7.88
C GLN A 309 -66.19 56.76 7.68
N ARG A 310 -66.81 56.43 6.54
CA ARG A 310 -67.20 55.04 6.22
C ARG A 310 -66.03 54.20 5.70
N ARG A 311 -64.90 54.81 5.38
CA ARG A 311 -63.76 54.13 4.76
C ARG A 311 -63.02 53.26 5.79
N THR A 312 -62.84 51.99 5.47
CA THR A 312 -62.16 51.00 6.32
C THR A 312 -60.69 50.79 5.95
N ASN A 313 -60.31 51.07 4.71
CA ASN A 313 -58.96 50.89 4.19
C ASN A 313 -58.54 52.09 3.32
N ASP A 314 -57.29 52.55 3.46
CA ASP A 314 -56.67 53.65 2.74
C ASP A 314 -55.53 53.20 1.79
N ASP A 315 -55.24 51.91 1.67
CA ASP A 315 -54.10 51.37 0.88
C ASP A 315 -54.04 51.85 -0.57
N PHE A 316 -55.19 52.18 -1.17
CA PHE A 316 -55.28 52.64 -2.56
C PHE A 316 -54.73 54.06 -2.77
N THR A 317 -54.51 54.83 -1.70
CA THR A 317 -54.01 56.22 -1.81
C THR A 317 -52.49 56.27 -1.95
N ASN A 318 -51.78 55.20 -1.60
CA ASN A 318 -50.33 55.14 -1.62
C ASN A 318 -49.83 53.93 -2.44
N SER A 319 -49.15 54.22 -3.56
CA SER A 319 -48.60 53.18 -4.45
C SER A 319 -47.61 52.25 -3.75
N ARG A 320 -46.92 52.73 -2.71
CA ARG A 320 -45.94 51.94 -1.94
C ARG A 320 -46.58 50.74 -1.23
N VAL A 321 -47.83 50.85 -0.79
CA VAL A 321 -48.53 49.72 -0.13
C VAL A 321 -48.74 48.55 -1.09
N ALA A 322 -49.10 48.85 -2.35
CA ALA A 322 -49.23 47.85 -3.40
C ALA A 322 -47.86 47.23 -3.78
N GLU A 323 -46.80 48.04 -3.83
CA GLU A 323 -45.43 47.57 -4.06
C GLU A 323 -44.95 46.63 -2.95
N ILE A 324 -45.10 47.01 -1.67
CA ILE A 324 -44.73 46.16 -0.54
C ILE A 324 -45.52 44.84 -0.57
N SER A 325 -46.82 44.90 -0.86
CA SER A 325 -47.65 43.69 -0.98
C SER A 325 -47.15 42.76 -2.08
N LYS A 326 -46.72 43.32 -3.22
CA LYS A 326 -46.07 42.55 -4.30
C LYS A 326 -44.75 41.95 -3.83
N GLU A 327 -43.89 42.72 -3.18
CA GLU A 327 -42.59 42.25 -2.66
C GLU A 327 -42.76 41.11 -1.64
N LEU A 328 -43.69 41.25 -0.69
CA LEU A 328 -44.03 40.20 0.27
C LEU A 328 -44.47 38.90 -0.43
N ARG A 329 -45.31 39.01 -1.46
CA ARG A 329 -45.76 37.85 -2.24
C ARG A 329 -44.63 37.18 -3.01
N MET A 330 -43.65 37.95 -3.48
CA MET A 330 -42.45 37.40 -4.13
C MET A 330 -41.53 36.67 -3.14
N LEU A 331 -41.61 36.99 -1.84
CA LEU A 331 -40.83 36.34 -0.78
C LEU A 331 -41.50 35.10 -0.19
N ASP A 332 -42.73 34.76 -0.59
CA ASP A 332 -43.43 33.56 -0.09
C ASP A 332 -42.75 32.27 -0.55
N VAL A 333 -42.20 32.27 -1.76
CA VAL A 333 -41.50 31.11 -2.35
C VAL A 333 -40.14 31.55 -2.87
N ASN A 334 -39.09 31.12 -2.18
CA ASN A 334 -37.73 31.32 -2.67
C ASN A 334 -37.40 30.28 -3.75
N ARG A 335 -37.38 30.73 -5.01
CA ARG A 335 -37.07 29.88 -6.17
C ARG A 335 -35.65 29.32 -6.15
N GLU A 336 -34.69 30.01 -5.53
CA GLU A 336 -33.34 29.46 -5.39
C GLU A 336 -33.32 28.26 -4.43
N VAL A 337 -34.08 28.33 -3.34
CA VAL A 337 -34.20 27.22 -2.37
C VAL A 337 -34.92 26.03 -3.01
N GLU A 338 -35.99 26.26 -3.76
CA GLU A 338 -36.72 25.21 -4.50
C GLU A 338 -35.77 24.51 -5.49
N VAL A 339 -35.04 25.27 -6.31
CA VAL A 339 -34.07 24.72 -7.25
C VAL A 339 -32.93 23.99 -6.55
N LEU A 340 -32.53 24.38 -5.33
CA LEU A 340 -31.51 23.66 -4.56
C LEU A 340 -32.03 22.34 -4.00
N ASN A 341 -33.30 22.29 -3.57
CA ASN A 341 -33.92 21.08 -3.02
C ASN A 341 -34.31 20.06 -4.10
N ASP A 342 -34.67 20.51 -5.29
CA ASP A 342 -35.17 19.66 -6.37
C ASP A 342 -34.06 19.00 -7.23
N ARG A 343 -32.79 19.21 -6.88
CA ARG A 343 -31.66 18.63 -7.63
C ARG A 343 -31.61 17.12 -7.45
N LYS A 344 -31.66 16.38 -8.55
CA LYS A 344 -31.61 14.90 -8.52
C LYS A 344 -30.20 14.32 -8.60
N ASN A 345 -29.29 14.96 -9.35
CA ASN A 345 -27.92 14.48 -9.52
C ASN A 345 -26.94 15.51 -8.98
N GLU A 346 -26.84 15.53 -7.65
CA GLU A 346 -26.04 16.52 -6.93
C GLU A 346 -24.54 16.27 -7.04
N ASP A 347 -24.15 15.03 -7.37
CA ASP A 347 -22.75 14.65 -7.58
C ASP A 347 -22.09 15.51 -8.68
N ILE A 348 -22.86 16.00 -9.67
CA ILE A 348 -22.36 16.90 -10.73
C ILE A 348 -21.85 18.25 -10.19
N PHE A 349 -22.32 18.68 -9.02
CA PHE A 349 -21.96 19.95 -8.41
C PHE A 349 -20.83 19.83 -7.37
N LEU A 350 -20.33 18.61 -7.14
CA LEU A 350 -19.18 18.40 -6.27
C LEU A 350 -17.93 19.03 -6.90
N GLN A 351 -17.12 19.68 -6.08
CA GLN A 351 -15.90 20.34 -6.54
C GLN A 351 -14.70 19.41 -6.44
N ASN A 352 -13.86 19.38 -7.48
CA ASN A 352 -12.59 18.66 -7.54
C ASN A 352 -12.72 17.13 -7.41
N VAL A 353 -13.85 16.55 -7.83
CA VAL A 353 -14.10 15.10 -7.79
C VAL A 353 -13.80 14.40 -9.11
N GLU A 354 -13.77 15.13 -10.21
CA GLU A 354 -13.47 14.64 -11.55
C GLU A 354 -12.13 13.87 -11.62
N PRO A 355 -11.01 14.37 -11.07
CA PRO A 355 -9.76 13.59 -11.04
C PRO A 355 -9.88 12.34 -10.16
N LEU A 356 -10.69 12.36 -9.11
CA LEU A 356 -10.90 11.19 -8.23
C LEU A 356 -11.69 10.10 -8.95
N TRP A 357 -12.74 10.46 -9.70
CA TRP A 357 -13.51 9.53 -10.52
C TRP A 357 -12.73 8.98 -11.70
N ALA A 358 -11.92 9.81 -12.36
CA ALA A 358 -11.04 9.36 -13.43
C ALA A 358 -10.05 8.30 -12.92
N GLU A 359 -9.45 8.54 -11.75
CA GLU A 359 -8.55 7.58 -11.12
C GLU A 359 -9.28 6.32 -10.65
N GLU A 360 -10.47 6.45 -10.04
CA GLU A 360 -11.28 5.30 -9.65
C GLU A 360 -11.64 4.42 -10.85
N ALA A 361 -12.09 5.04 -11.95
CA ALA A 361 -12.40 4.35 -13.19
C ALA A 361 -11.16 3.66 -13.78
N ARG A 362 -10.01 4.35 -13.80
CA ARG A 362 -8.73 3.77 -14.22
C ARG A 362 -8.39 2.52 -13.42
N LEU A 363 -8.42 2.61 -12.09
CA LEU A 363 -8.11 1.49 -11.19
C LEU A 363 -9.10 0.32 -11.32
N ARG A 364 -10.39 0.60 -11.53
CA ARG A 364 -11.41 -0.45 -11.78
C ARG A 364 -11.25 -1.13 -13.14
N SER A 365 -10.77 -0.39 -14.14
CA SER A 365 -10.51 -0.92 -15.48
C SER A 365 -9.19 -1.69 -15.59
N LEU A 366 -8.36 -1.64 -14.55
CA LEU A 366 -7.03 -2.23 -14.53
C LEU A 366 -7.12 -3.76 -14.44
N ASN A 367 -7.13 -4.41 -15.60
CA ASN A 367 -7.14 -5.87 -15.73
C ASN A 367 -5.76 -6.36 -16.18
N ILE A 368 -4.85 -6.59 -15.23
CA ILE A 368 -3.52 -7.14 -15.50
C ILE A 368 -3.59 -8.65 -15.33
N ASP A 369 -3.28 -9.39 -16.39
CA ASP A 369 -3.17 -10.84 -16.30
C ASP A 369 -1.93 -11.25 -15.51
N MET A 370 -2.14 -11.55 -14.23
CA MET A 370 -1.08 -12.00 -13.34
C MET A 370 -0.63 -13.43 -13.64
N SER A 371 -1.41 -14.22 -14.39
CA SER A 371 -1.08 -15.62 -14.68
C SER A 371 0.08 -15.75 -15.68
N THR A 372 0.21 -14.79 -16.59
CA THR A 372 1.27 -14.76 -17.62
C THR A 372 2.48 -13.92 -17.21
N LEU A 373 2.44 -13.27 -16.04
CA LEU A 373 3.51 -12.40 -15.57
C LEU A 373 4.83 -13.17 -15.41
N LYS A 374 5.84 -12.83 -16.20
CA LYS A 374 7.19 -13.41 -16.07
C LYS A 374 8.03 -12.57 -15.14
N LEU A 375 8.23 -13.07 -13.92
CA LEU A 375 9.04 -12.41 -12.90
C LEU A 375 10.55 -12.54 -13.17
N VAL A 376 10.96 -13.68 -13.75
CA VAL A 376 12.35 -14.05 -13.99
C VAL A 376 12.45 -14.83 -15.30
N THR A 377 13.64 -14.83 -15.90
CA THR A 377 13.97 -15.73 -17.01
C THR A 377 14.85 -16.88 -16.51
N VAL A 378 14.51 -18.11 -16.91
CA VAL A 378 15.38 -19.28 -16.67
C VAL A 378 16.37 -19.35 -17.82
N ASP A 379 17.59 -18.85 -17.60
CA ASP A 379 18.68 -18.81 -18.58
C ASP A 379 19.22 -20.23 -18.86
N ARG A 380 19.31 -21.05 -17.81
CA ARG A 380 19.73 -22.45 -17.92
C ARG A 380 18.86 -23.32 -17.03
N GLN A 381 18.12 -24.25 -17.64
CA GLN A 381 17.43 -25.31 -16.92
C GLN A 381 18.42 -26.36 -16.39
N ALA A 382 18.02 -27.05 -15.31
CA ALA A 382 18.72 -28.23 -14.83
C ALA A 382 18.76 -29.29 -15.94
N GLN A 383 19.94 -29.87 -16.16
CA GLN A 383 20.18 -30.91 -17.15
C GLN A 383 20.87 -32.09 -16.48
N GLU A 384 20.66 -33.29 -17.03
CA GLU A 384 21.22 -34.51 -16.47
C GLU A 384 22.77 -34.46 -16.50
N PRO A 385 23.43 -34.63 -15.34
CA PRO A 385 24.88 -34.55 -15.26
C PRO A 385 25.54 -35.81 -15.81
N LEU A 386 26.55 -35.61 -16.67
CA LEU A 386 27.29 -36.71 -17.31
C LEU A 386 28.11 -37.57 -16.32
N ASN A 387 28.59 -36.96 -15.23
CA ASN A 387 29.48 -37.61 -14.27
C ASN A 387 29.05 -37.30 -12.82
N PRO A 388 29.19 -38.26 -11.89
CA PRO A 388 28.95 -38.01 -10.47
C PRO A 388 30.03 -37.11 -9.86
N ILE A 389 29.65 -36.27 -8.89
CA ILE A 389 30.58 -35.40 -8.16
C ILE A 389 31.27 -36.11 -7.00
N LYS A 390 30.64 -37.16 -6.45
CA LYS A 390 31.18 -38.02 -5.38
C LYS A 390 30.86 -39.50 -5.67
N PRO A 391 31.71 -40.44 -5.25
CA PRO A 391 33.04 -40.25 -4.66
C PRO A 391 34.10 -39.81 -5.70
N LYS A 392 35.11 -39.04 -5.28
CA LYS A 392 36.28 -38.74 -6.12
C LYS A 392 37.21 -39.96 -6.16
N GLY A 393 36.85 -40.96 -6.97
CA GLY A 393 37.50 -42.28 -6.99
C GLY A 393 39.04 -42.21 -7.07
N ALA A 394 39.58 -41.39 -7.96
CA ALA A 394 41.02 -41.19 -8.10
C ALA A 394 41.69 -40.70 -6.80
N LEU A 395 41.07 -39.74 -6.11
CA LEU A 395 41.57 -39.20 -4.84
C LEU A 395 41.56 -40.25 -3.73
N ILE A 396 40.48 -41.03 -3.64
CA ILE A 396 40.36 -42.11 -2.64
C ILE A 396 41.43 -43.16 -2.87
N ILE A 397 41.60 -43.61 -4.12
CA ILE A 397 42.60 -44.63 -4.46
C ILE A 397 44.01 -44.11 -4.13
N ALA A 398 44.34 -42.86 -4.47
CA ALA A 398 45.62 -42.25 -4.15
C ALA A 398 45.87 -42.19 -2.63
N LEU A 399 44.86 -41.77 -1.84
CA LEU A 399 44.94 -41.74 -0.39
C LEU A 399 45.08 -43.13 0.23
N SER A 400 44.34 -44.13 -0.28
CA SER A 400 44.43 -45.51 0.19
C SER A 400 45.80 -46.12 -0.08
N VAL A 401 46.39 -45.87 -1.26
CA VAL A 401 47.75 -46.31 -1.59
C VAL A 401 48.78 -45.62 -0.69
N GLY A 402 48.66 -44.30 -0.49
CA GLY A 402 49.56 -43.55 0.41
C GLY A 402 49.48 -44.03 1.86
N ALA A 403 48.27 -44.24 2.39
CA ALA A 403 48.06 -44.78 3.73
C ALA A 403 48.59 -46.22 3.86
N GLY A 404 48.39 -47.05 2.84
CA GLY A 404 48.92 -48.42 2.79
C GLY A 404 50.45 -48.47 2.79
N LEU A 405 51.09 -47.53 2.09
CA LEU A 405 52.54 -47.38 2.08
C LEU A 405 53.06 -46.95 3.46
N LEU A 406 52.44 -45.94 4.10
CA LEU A 406 52.80 -45.49 5.44
C LEU A 406 52.64 -46.60 6.49
N LEU A 407 51.51 -47.31 6.48
CA LEU A 407 51.28 -48.45 7.36
C LEU A 407 52.27 -49.59 7.10
N GLY A 408 52.56 -49.86 5.82
CA GLY A 408 53.55 -50.84 5.42
C GLY A 408 54.95 -50.54 5.95
N ILE A 409 55.38 -49.27 5.87
CA ILE A 409 56.65 -48.80 6.43
C ILE A 409 56.65 -48.95 7.95
N LEU A 410 55.60 -48.50 8.64
CA LEU A 410 55.50 -48.60 10.10
C LEU A 410 55.58 -50.07 10.58
N LEU A 411 54.84 -50.97 9.94
CA LEU A 411 54.88 -52.41 10.24
C LEU A 411 56.27 -53.02 9.96
N ALA A 412 56.94 -52.60 8.89
CA ALA A 412 58.29 -53.05 8.58
C ALA A 412 59.28 -52.65 9.68
N LEU A 413 59.17 -51.41 10.19
CA LEU A 413 60.01 -50.91 11.27
C LEU A 413 59.73 -51.60 12.59
N ILE A 414 58.46 -51.70 13.01
CA ILE A 414 58.09 -52.37 14.27
C ILE A 414 58.61 -53.81 14.28
N THR A 415 58.46 -54.53 13.17
CA THR A 415 58.91 -55.92 13.09
C THR A 415 60.42 -56.04 12.99
N HIS A 416 61.12 -55.06 12.40
CA HIS A 416 62.57 -54.97 12.45
C HIS A 416 63.07 -54.76 13.89
N PHE A 417 62.55 -53.77 14.62
CA PHE A 417 62.88 -53.55 16.03
C PHE A 417 62.50 -54.75 16.91
N ALA A 418 61.39 -55.43 16.64
CA ALA A 418 61.01 -56.65 17.35
C ALA A 418 61.93 -57.85 17.04
N GLN A 419 62.46 -57.95 15.81
CA GLN A 419 63.47 -58.95 15.45
C GLN A 419 64.82 -58.66 16.09
N VAL A 420 65.29 -57.41 16.05
CA VAL A 420 66.51 -56.98 16.75
C VAL A 420 66.40 -57.25 18.25
N ARG A 421 65.23 -56.99 18.86
CA ARG A 421 64.96 -57.32 20.27
C ARG A 421 64.85 -58.83 20.55
N ARG A 422 64.58 -59.67 19.54
CA ARG A 422 64.53 -61.15 19.70
C ARG A 422 65.88 -61.81 19.47
N GLU A 423 66.70 -61.28 18.56
CA GLU A 423 68.10 -61.68 18.39
C GLU A 423 68.91 -61.30 19.64
N ASN A 424 68.57 -60.17 20.26
CA ASN A 424 69.00 -59.77 21.60
C ASN A 424 68.04 -60.32 22.67
N GLY A 425 67.85 -61.64 22.74
CA GLY A 425 67.08 -62.26 23.83
C GLY A 425 67.65 -61.88 25.22
N PRO A 426 66.84 -61.88 26.30
CA PRO A 426 67.40 -61.82 27.65
C PRO A 426 68.23 -63.09 27.91
N PHE A 427 68.99 -63.14 29.01
CA PHE A 427 69.85 -64.24 29.51
C PHE A 427 71.35 -64.04 29.23
N SER A 428 72.29 -64.27 30.18
CA SER A 428 72.42 -65.48 31.00
C SER A 428 73.16 -65.30 32.35
N VAL A 429 72.62 -65.95 33.41
CA VAL A 429 73.30 -66.28 34.68
C VAL A 429 73.98 -67.66 34.56
N THR A 430 75.13 -67.81 35.24
CA THR A 430 75.94 -69.03 35.59
C THR A 430 76.59 -69.81 34.44
N ALA A 431 77.83 -70.29 34.51
CA ALA A 431 78.86 -70.34 35.56
C ALA A 431 80.19 -70.74 34.90
N ASP A 432 81.33 -70.31 35.46
CA ASP A 432 82.51 -71.18 35.45
C ASP A 432 83.26 -71.06 36.77
N ARG A 433 83.38 -72.19 37.46
CA ARG A 433 83.97 -72.36 38.78
C ARG A 433 85.14 -73.30 38.59
N ARG A 434 86.37 -72.79 38.59
CA ARG A 434 87.56 -73.59 38.87
C ARG A 434 88.50 -72.86 39.81
N LEU A 435 88.60 -73.43 41.01
CA LEU A 435 89.67 -73.24 41.98
C LEU A 435 91.04 -73.58 41.36
N PRO A 436 92.13 -73.03 41.90
CA PRO A 436 93.35 -73.79 42.07
C PRO A 436 93.61 -74.09 43.55
N LEU A 437 93.88 -75.37 43.83
CA LEU A 437 94.64 -75.81 44.98
C LEU A 437 96.12 -75.57 44.69
N ARG A 438 96.75 -74.66 45.43
CA ARG A 438 97.98 -74.94 46.19
C ARG A 438 98.27 -73.82 47.19
#